data_AF-A0A822VHB6-F1
#
_entry.id   AF-A0A822VHB6-F1
#
_cell.length_a   1.000
_cell.length_b   1.000
_cell.length_c   1.000
_cell.angle_alpha   90.00
_cell.angle_beta   90.00
_cell.angle_gamma   90.00
#
_symmetry.space_group_name_H-M   'P 1'
#
loop_
_entity.id
_entity.type
_entity.pdbx_description
1 polymer ?
#
loop_
_entity_poly.entity_id
_entity_poly.type
_entity_poly.pdbx_seq_one_letter_code
_entity_poly.pdbx_strand_id
1 'polypeptide(L)'
;MSFKPIETQEELDHIIGERLGRQKEKYADYDQLKNRVSELEKENGVLKSAAESTKASTSDLEKQIAELQGQVKTYEGKDLRLRVAVANGLPIELADRLAGDDEEAIKADAERLASFMKPTEPTPPMASTEPNVPKDANNNRELFRGMVQNLGLED
;
A
#
# COMPACT_ATOMS: atom_id res chain seq x y z
N MET A 1 -82.20 -19.44 -2.93
CA MET A 1 -82.57 -19.50 -1.49
C MET A 1 -83.83 -18.68 -1.30
N SER A 2 -84.89 -19.24 -0.73
CA SER A 2 -86.06 -18.47 -0.31
C SER A 2 -85.78 -17.84 1.06
N PHE A 3 -86.28 -16.62 1.28
CA PHE A 3 -86.22 -15.99 2.58
C PHE A 3 -87.12 -16.76 3.56
N LYS A 4 -86.57 -17.11 4.71
CA LYS A 4 -87.31 -17.74 5.81
C LYS A 4 -87.39 -16.71 6.96
N PRO A 5 -88.58 -16.24 7.34
CA PRO A 5 -88.72 -15.31 8.46
C PRO A 5 -88.30 -15.99 9.76
N ILE A 6 -87.67 -15.23 10.65
CA ILE A 6 -87.27 -15.70 11.98
C ILE A 6 -88.48 -15.59 12.90
N GLU A 7 -88.84 -16.67 13.56
CA GLU A 7 -90.07 -16.75 14.36
C GLU A 7 -89.80 -16.69 15.86
N THR A 8 -88.55 -16.88 16.28
CA THR A 8 -88.14 -16.86 17.70
C THR A 8 -86.83 -16.13 17.93
N GLN A 9 -86.62 -15.67 19.18
CA GLN A 9 -85.39 -15.01 19.58
C GLN A 9 -84.19 -15.96 19.61
N GLU A 10 -84.42 -17.23 19.97
CA GLU A 10 -83.38 -18.27 19.95
C GLU A 10 -82.84 -18.55 18.54
N GLU A 11 -83.72 -18.56 17.52
CA GLU A 11 -83.31 -18.69 16.12
C GLU A 11 -82.46 -17.49 15.65
N LEU A 12 -82.82 -16.27 16.08
CA LEU A 12 -82.05 -15.07 15.80
C LEU A 12 -80.64 -15.15 16.41
N ASP A 13 -80.56 -15.49 17.70
CA ASP A 13 -79.30 -15.60 18.44
C ASP A 13 -78.40 -16.70 17.86
N HIS A 14 -78.98 -17.82 17.43
CA HIS A 14 -78.25 -18.89 16.74
C HIS A 14 -77.64 -18.42 15.41
N ILE A 15 -78.44 -17.79 14.55
CA ILE A 15 -77.96 -17.29 13.24
C ILE A 15 -76.87 -16.24 13.41
N ILE A 16 -77.03 -15.32 14.38
CA ILE A 16 -76.02 -14.31 14.71
C ILE A 16 -74.75 -14.98 15.23
N GLY A 17 -74.88 -15.95 16.15
CA GLY A 17 -73.77 -16.72 16.70
C GLY A 17 -72.96 -17.43 15.62
N GLU A 18 -73.62 -18.13 14.70
CA GLU A 18 -72.94 -18.77 13.57
C GLU A 18 -72.24 -17.76 12.67
N ARG A 19 -72.90 -16.64 12.36
CA ARG A 19 -72.33 -15.60 11.48
C ARG A 19 -71.10 -14.96 12.13
N LEU A 20 -71.15 -14.74 13.44
CA LEU A 20 -70.03 -14.23 14.23
C LEU A 20 -68.89 -15.25 14.31
N GLY A 21 -69.21 -16.54 14.48
CA GLY A 21 -68.24 -17.64 14.46
C GLY A 21 -67.49 -17.72 13.15
N ARG A 22 -68.23 -17.77 12.02
CA ARG A 22 -67.66 -17.73 10.66
C ARG A 22 -66.77 -16.51 10.43
N GLN A 23 -67.15 -15.35 10.99
CA GLN A 23 -66.35 -14.13 10.87
C GLN A 23 -65.07 -14.19 11.71
N LYS A 24 -65.13 -14.73 12.94
CA LYS A 24 -63.94 -14.92 13.80
C LYS A 24 -62.95 -15.91 13.20
N GLU A 25 -63.43 -17.03 12.67
CA GLU A 25 -62.58 -18.02 12.00
C GLU A 25 -61.84 -17.44 10.79
N LYS A 26 -62.50 -16.57 10.02
CA LYS A 26 -61.89 -15.91 8.86
C LYS A 26 -60.70 -15.01 9.21
N TYR A 27 -60.59 -14.56 10.47
CA TYR A 27 -59.51 -13.68 10.94
C TYR A 27 -58.73 -14.28 12.11
N ALA A 28 -58.81 -15.60 12.30
CA ALA A 28 -58.16 -16.27 13.43
C ALA A 28 -56.63 -16.12 13.41
N ASP A 29 -56.04 -15.92 12.23
CA ASP A 29 -54.60 -15.75 11.99
C ASP A 29 -54.14 -14.29 11.98
N TYR A 30 -55.06 -13.32 12.09
CA TYR A 30 -54.74 -11.90 11.93
C TYR A 30 -53.67 -11.41 12.90
N ASP A 31 -53.77 -11.79 14.19
CA ASP A 31 -52.79 -11.40 15.20
C ASP A 31 -51.43 -12.04 14.95
N GLN A 32 -51.39 -13.28 14.45
CA GLN A 32 -50.14 -13.94 14.08
C GLN A 32 -49.49 -13.25 12.89
N LEU A 33 -50.27 -12.90 11.86
CA LEU A 33 -49.77 -12.18 10.69
C LEU A 33 -49.25 -10.79 11.07
N LYS A 34 -49.98 -10.06 11.93
CA LYS A 34 -49.57 -8.75 12.42
C LYS A 34 -48.25 -8.80 13.18
N ASN A 35 -48.08 -9.79 14.07
CA ASN A 35 -46.83 -10.00 14.78
C ASN A 35 -45.68 -10.33 13.81
N ARG A 36 -45.94 -11.22 12.85
CA ARG A 36 -44.93 -11.62 11.87
C ARG A 36 -44.48 -10.46 10.99
N VAL A 37 -45.41 -9.61 10.56
CA VAL A 37 -45.08 -8.39 9.80
C VAL A 37 -44.22 -7.45 10.64
N SER A 38 -44.58 -7.21 11.90
CA SER A 38 -43.78 -6.35 12.79
C SER A 38 -42.37 -6.89 13.04
N GLU A 39 -42.22 -8.20 13.19
CA GLU A 39 -40.90 -8.86 13.30
C GLU A 39 -40.08 -8.69 12.02
N LEU A 40 -40.69 -8.97 10.86
CA LEU A 40 -40.02 -8.85 9.57
C LEU A 40 -39.63 -7.40 9.24
N GLU A 41 -40.42 -6.41 9.64
CA GLU A 41 -40.08 -5.00 9.50
C GLU A 41 -38.87 -4.62 10.35
N LYS A 42 -38.81 -5.09 11.60
CA LYS A 42 -37.66 -4.88 12.48
C LYS A 42 -36.40 -5.57 11.93
N GLU A 43 -36.51 -6.83 11.52
CA GLU A 43 -35.40 -7.60 10.96
C GLU A 43 -34.89 -6.96 9.67
N ASN A 44 -35.78 -6.54 8.77
CA ASN A 44 -35.39 -5.80 7.57
C ASN A 44 -34.69 -4.48 7.89
N GLY A 45 -35.13 -3.77 8.93
CA GLY A 45 -34.46 -2.55 9.39
C GLY A 45 -33.01 -2.83 9.82
N VAL A 46 -32.82 -3.83 10.67
CA VAL A 46 -31.48 -4.24 11.14
C VAL A 46 -30.61 -4.69 9.97
N LEU A 47 -31.14 -5.52 9.07
CA LEU A 47 -30.40 -6.02 7.90
C LEU A 47 -29.98 -4.89 6.95
N LYS A 48 -30.86 -3.91 6.72
CA LYS A 48 -30.52 -2.73 5.90
C LYS A 48 -29.40 -1.91 6.53
N SER A 49 -29.49 -1.60 7.81
CA SER A 49 -28.44 -0.85 8.51
C SER A 49 -27.10 -1.61 8.53
N ALA A 50 -27.13 -2.93 8.74
CA ALA A 50 -25.93 -3.77 8.67
C ALA A 50 -25.32 -3.78 7.25
N ALA A 51 -26.14 -3.86 6.21
CA ALA A 51 -25.69 -3.82 4.83
C ALA A 51 -25.06 -2.47 4.46
N GLU A 52 -25.67 -1.36 4.88
CA GLU A 52 -25.12 -0.01 4.69
C GLU A 52 -23.78 0.17 5.41
N SER A 53 -23.68 -0.24 6.67
CA SER A 53 -22.43 -0.21 7.43
C SER A 53 -21.35 -1.07 6.78
N THR A 54 -21.69 -2.28 6.32
CA THR A 54 -20.75 -3.17 5.65
C THR A 54 -20.24 -2.54 4.36
N LYS A 55 -21.14 -1.94 3.56
CA LYS A 55 -20.76 -1.27 2.32
C LYS A 55 -19.81 -0.09 2.56
N ALA A 56 -20.03 0.70 3.61
CA ALA A 56 -19.14 1.78 3.99
C ALA A 56 -17.75 1.24 4.38
N SER A 57 -17.69 0.22 5.25
CA SER A 57 -16.43 -0.41 5.66
C SER A 57 -15.67 -1.03 4.49
N THR A 58 -16.35 -1.69 3.55
CA THR A 58 -15.72 -2.25 2.35
C THR A 58 -15.10 -1.15 1.50
N SER A 59 -15.78 -0.03 1.29
CA SER A 59 -15.23 1.08 0.50
C SER A 59 -13.97 1.69 1.15
N ASP A 60 -13.94 1.79 2.48
CA ASP A 60 -12.77 2.30 3.19
C ASP A 60 -11.60 1.32 3.13
N LEU A 61 -11.86 0.01 3.23
CA LEU A 61 -10.84 -1.03 3.05
C LEU A 61 -10.28 -1.04 1.63
N GLU A 62 -11.12 -0.87 0.61
CA GLU A 62 -10.67 -0.78 -0.79
C GLU A 62 -9.72 0.40 -1.00
N LYS A 63 -10.01 1.57 -0.41
CA LYS A 63 -9.11 2.73 -0.45
C LYS A 63 -7.78 2.45 0.23
N GLN A 64 -7.81 1.86 1.43
CA GLN A 64 -6.58 1.50 2.15
C GLN A 64 -5.73 0.49 1.38
N ILE A 65 -6.37 -0.50 0.73
CA ILE A 65 -5.67 -1.46 -0.12
C ILE A 65 -5.01 -0.75 -1.30
N ALA A 66 -5.72 0.15 -1.99
CA ALA A 66 -5.16 0.89 -3.11
C ALA A 66 -3.98 1.79 -2.69
N GLU A 67 -4.08 2.44 -1.53
CA GLU A 67 -2.99 3.25 -0.97
C GLU A 67 -1.77 2.39 -0.62
N LEU A 68 -1.96 1.29 0.10
CA LEU A 68 -0.88 0.36 0.47
C LEU A 68 -0.23 -0.25 -0.78
N GLN A 69 -1.01 -0.62 -1.80
CA GLN A 69 -0.46 -1.11 -3.07
C GLN A 69 0.38 -0.04 -3.78
N GLY A 70 -0.04 1.24 -3.73
CA GLY A 70 0.74 2.36 -4.26
C GLY A 70 2.05 2.57 -3.51
N GLN A 71 2.03 2.47 -2.18
CA GLN A 71 3.23 2.53 -1.35
C GLN A 71 4.18 1.37 -1.66
N VAL A 72 3.68 0.14 -1.74
CA VAL A 72 4.48 -1.04 -2.08
C VAL A 72 5.17 -0.87 -3.43
N LYS A 73 4.46 -0.47 -4.48
CA LYS A 73 5.07 -0.19 -5.80
C LYS A 73 6.14 0.90 -5.74
N THR A 74 5.94 1.92 -4.92
CA THR A 74 6.92 2.99 -4.72
C THR A 74 8.20 2.46 -4.06
N TYR A 75 8.06 1.64 -3.01
CA TYR A 75 9.20 1.02 -2.33
C TYR A 75 9.93 0.01 -3.21
N GLU A 76 9.19 -0.84 -3.92
CA GLU A 76 9.76 -1.79 -4.89
C GLU A 76 10.55 -1.07 -5.98
N GLY A 77 10.02 0.04 -6.51
CA GLY A 77 10.72 0.87 -7.50
C GLY A 77 12.00 1.52 -6.94
N LYS A 78 11.97 2.01 -5.69
CA LYS A 78 13.18 2.55 -5.03
C LYS A 78 14.24 1.49 -4.79
N ASP A 79 13.83 0.32 -4.30
CA ASP A 79 14.73 -0.80 -4.05
C ASP A 79 15.38 -1.30 -5.36
N LEU A 80 14.60 -1.40 -6.44
CA LEU A 80 15.13 -1.75 -7.76
C LEU A 80 16.17 -0.74 -8.24
N ARG A 81 15.86 0.57 -8.17
CA ARG A 81 16.81 1.64 -8.53
C ARG A 81 18.08 1.59 -7.69
N LEU A 82 17.96 1.35 -6.38
CA LEU A 82 19.10 1.21 -5.49
C LEU A 82 19.99 0.03 -5.88
N ARG A 83 19.39 -1.14 -6.12
CA ARG A 83 20.11 -2.34 -6.57
C ARG A 83 20.85 -2.09 -7.88
N VAL A 84 20.20 -1.43 -8.84
CA VAL A 84 20.80 -1.11 -10.14
C VAL A 84 21.93 -0.07 -10.01
N ALA A 85 21.76 0.97 -9.20
CA ALA A 85 22.80 1.98 -8.96
C ALA A 85 24.07 1.35 -8.36
N VAL A 86 23.90 0.52 -7.32
CA VAL A 86 25.01 -0.21 -6.68
C VAL A 86 25.68 -1.16 -7.66
N ALA A 87 24.90 -1.91 -8.47
CA ALA A 87 25.44 -2.82 -9.47
C ALA A 87 26.28 -2.11 -10.55
N ASN A 88 25.97 -0.86 -10.87
CA ASN A 88 26.68 -0.06 -11.87
C ASN A 88 27.76 0.86 -11.27
N GLY A 89 28.03 0.77 -9.97
CA GLY A 89 29.03 1.59 -9.29
C GLY A 89 28.66 3.07 -9.16
N LEU A 90 27.36 3.39 -9.27
CA LEU A 90 26.85 4.73 -9.01
C LEU A 90 26.70 4.96 -7.50
N PRO A 91 26.98 6.17 -6.99
CA PRO A 91 26.63 6.55 -5.63
C PRO A 91 25.14 6.34 -5.34
N ILE A 92 24.82 5.90 -4.13
CA ILE A 92 23.45 5.63 -3.66
C ILE A 92 22.55 6.86 -3.81
N GLU A 93 23.10 8.06 -3.59
CA GLU A 93 22.41 9.35 -3.77
C GLU A 93 21.86 9.56 -5.19
N LEU A 94 22.41 8.87 -6.20
CA LEU A 94 21.95 8.93 -7.58
C LEU A 94 20.93 7.85 -7.93
N ALA A 95 20.68 6.87 -7.06
CA ALA A 95 19.69 5.83 -7.30
C ALA A 95 18.30 6.43 -7.54
N ASP A 96 17.90 7.43 -6.75
CA ASP A 96 16.63 8.15 -6.89
C ASP A 96 16.53 8.98 -8.19
N ARG A 97 17.62 9.18 -8.91
CA ARG A 97 17.66 9.90 -10.19
C ARG A 97 17.52 8.98 -11.41
N LEU A 98 17.62 7.66 -11.23
CA LEU A 98 17.52 6.70 -12.33
C LEU A 98 16.12 6.72 -12.94
N ALA A 99 16.05 7.01 -14.24
CA ALA A 99 14.82 7.05 -15.01
C ALA A 99 14.50 5.69 -15.64
N GLY A 100 13.22 5.34 -15.67
CA GLY A 100 12.73 4.09 -16.27
C GLY A 100 11.57 3.49 -15.48
N ASP A 101 10.66 2.87 -16.21
CA ASP A 101 9.50 2.16 -15.68
C ASP A 101 9.77 0.65 -15.49
N ASP A 102 10.79 0.13 -16.17
CA ASP A 102 11.20 -1.28 -16.16
C ASP A 102 12.68 -1.45 -15.78
N GLU A 103 13.04 -2.63 -15.29
CA GLU A 103 14.40 -2.95 -14.86
C GLU A 103 15.46 -2.73 -15.96
N GLU A 104 15.13 -3.04 -17.21
CA GLU A 104 16.03 -2.82 -18.35
C GLU A 104 16.26 -1.33 -18.63
N ALA A 105 15.20 -0.52 -18.55
CA ALA A 105 15.31 0.93 -18.75
C ALA A 105 16.16 1.58 -17.65
N ILE A 106 15.95 1.17 -16.40
CA ILE A 106 16.71 1.65 -15.24
C ILE A 106 18.19 1.25 -15.36
N LYS A 107 18.49 0.04 -15.86
CA LYS A 107 19.87 -0.41 -16.11
C LYS A 107 20.55 0.40 -17.20
N ALA A 108 19.88 0.62 -18.33
CA ALA A 108 20.44 1.41 -19.43
C ALA A 108 20.75 2.85 -18.99
N ASP A 109 19.86 3.47 -18.20
CA ASP A 109 20.10 4.81 -17.67
C ASP A 109 21.26 4.83 -16.66
N ALA A 110 21.35 3.81 -15.80
CA ALA A 110 22.45 3.66 -14.86
C ALA A 110 23.81 3.49 -15.55
N GLU A 111 23.89 2.67 -16.59
CA GLU A 111 25.10 2.50 -17.39
C GLU A 111 25.52 3.80 -18.08
N ARG A 112 24.55 4.53 -18.63
CA ARG A 112 24.78 5.84 -19.23
C ARG A 112 25.33 6.83 -18.21
N LEU A 113 24.73 6.95 -17.03
CA LEU A 113 25.22 7.84 -15.98
C LEU A 113 26.59 7.41 -15.46
N ALA A 114 26.82 6.11 -15.29
CA ALA A 114 28.11 5.58 -14.87
C ALA A 114 29.21 5.90 -15.88
N SER A 115 28.89 5.94 -17.18
CA SER A 115 29.85 6.33 -18.22
C SER A 115 30.34 7.78 -18.08
N PHE A 116 29.49 8.70 -17.60
CA PHE A 116 29.87 10.10 -17.35
C PHE A 116 30.69 10.29 -16.07
N MET A 117 30.61 9.36 -15.13
CA MET A 117 31.32 9.43 -13.84
C MET A 117 32.71 8.78 -13.87
N LYS A 118 32.99 7.96 -14.89
CA LYS A 118 34.34 7.41 -15.07
C LYS A 118 35.29 8.54 -15.47
N PRO A 119 36.45 8.69 -14.80
CA PRO A 119 37.44 9.68 -15.19
C PRO A 119 37.82 9.49 -16.66
N THR A 120 37.62 10.52 -17.48
CA THR A 120 37.96 10.52 -18.90
C THR A 120 39.48 10.54 -19.14
N GLU A 121 40.27 10.87 -18.12
CA GLU A 121 41.73 10.88 -18.18
C GLU A 121 42.32 10.14 -16.97
N PRO A 122 43.41 9.36 -17.16
CA PRO A 122 44.12 8.75 -16.05
C PRO A 122 44.65 9.88 -15.15
N THR A 123 44.21 9.88 -13.90
CA THR A 123 44.75 10.81 -12.89
C THR A 123 46.27 10.57 -12.81
N PRO A 124 47.10 11.59 -13.05
CA PRO A 124 48.54 11.43 -12.94
C PRO A 124 48.87 10.92 -11.53
N PRO A 125 49.86 10.02 -11.39
CA PRO A 125 50.25 9.53 -10.08
C PRO A 125 50.55 10.72 -9.18
N MET A 126 50.14 10.61 -7.92
CA MET A 126 50.45 11.63 -6.92
C MET A 126 51.96 11.89 -6.94
N ALA A 127 52.35 13.17 -6.89
CA ALA A 127 53.76 13.52 -6.80
C ALA A 127 54.36 12.81 -5.59
N SER A 128 55.44 12.06 -5.80
CA SER A 128 56.13 11.38 -4.71
C SER A 128 56.64 12.43 -3.73
N THR A 129 56.25 12.30 -2.46
CA THR A 129 56.83 13.07 -1.35
C THR A 129 58.10 12.41 -0.82
N GLU A 130 58.51 11.27 -1.39
CA GLU A 130 59.77 10.65 -1.03
C GLU A 130 60.93 11.50 -1.55
N PRO A 131 61.90 11.87 -0.68
CA PRO A 131 63.09 12.55 -1.13
C PRO A 131 63.81 11.68 -2.16
N ASN A 132 64.23 12.31 -3.27
CA ASN A 132 64.93 11.60 -4.34
C ASN A 132 66.34 11.21 -3.87
N VAL A 133 66.46 10.03 -3.24
CA VAL A 133 67.74 9.51 -2.78
C VAL A 133 68.46 8.86 -3.98
N PRO A 134 69.66 9.32 -4.36
CA PRO A 134 70.41 8.70 -5.44
C PRO A 134 70.72 7.23 -5.09
N LYS A 135 70.32 6.30 -5.96
CA LYS A 135 70.47 4.84 -5.76
C LYS A 135 71.91 4.35 -5.84
N ASP A 136 72.83 5.16 -6.39
CA ASP A 136 74.25 4.84 -6.54
C ASP A 136 75.10 5.59 -5.52
N ALA A 137 74.80 5.43 -4.22
CA ALA A 137 75.58 6.07 -3.17
C ALA A 137 76.41 5.05 -2.39
N ASN A 138 77.51 4.58 -3.00
CA ASN A 138 78.61 3.96 -2.25
C ASN A 138 79.37 4.99 -1.36
N ASN A 139 78.93 6.25 -1.32
CA ASN A 139 79.47 7.29 -0.46
C ASN A 139 78.36 7.87 0.42
N ASN A 140 78.30 7.45 1.68
CA ASN A 140 77.41 8.00 2.71
C ASN A 140 77.45 9.53 2.80
N ARG A 141 78.57 10.16 2.42
CA ARG A 141 78.75 11.62 2.45
C ARG A 141 77.82 12.37 1.48
N GLU A 142 77.49 11.81 0.33
CA GLU A 142 76.57 12.46 -0.62
C GLU A 142 75.11 12.32 -0.18
N LEU A 143 74.77 11.18 0.45
CA LEU A 143 73.47 10.96 1.09
C LEU A 143 73.22 11.97 2.21
N PHE A 144 74.20 12.16 3.09
CA PHE A 144 74.07 13.14 4.19
C PHE A 144 74.02 14.59 3.68
N ARG A 145 74.75 14.94 2.62
CA ARG A 145 74.67 16.28 2.01
C ARG A 145 73.27 16.57 1.44
N GLY A 146 72.67 15.60 0.73
CA GLY A 146 71.31 15.75 0.19
C GLY A 146 70.25 15.88 1.29
N MET A 147 70.40 15.15 2.41
CA MET A 147 69.51 15.30 3.55
C MET A 147 69.64 16.67 4.22
N VAL A 148 70.86 17.19 4.41
CA VAL A 148 71.09 18.51 5.00
C VAL A 148 70.56 19.64 4.10
N GLN A 149 70.72 19.53 2.78
CA GLN A 149 70.13 20.49 1.83
C GLN A 149 68.60 20.49 1.87
N ASN A 150 67.97 19.32 2.05
CA ASN A 150 66.52 19.22 2.19
C ASN A 150 66.00 19.63 3.57
N LEU A 151 66.87 19.74 4.58
CA LEU A 151 66.53 20.16 5.94
C LEU A 151 66.57 21.68 6.15
N GLY A 152 66.90 22.47 5.11
CA GLY A 152 66.77 23.93 5.16
C GLY A 152 67.56 24.60 6.28
N LEU A 153 68.73 24.07 6.64
CA LEU A 153 69.68 24.75 7.54
C LEU A 153 70.51 25.75 6.72
N GLU A 154 69.84 26.77 6.19
CA GLU A 154 70.47 28.04 5.85
C GLU A 154 70.41 28.93 7.10
N ASP A 155 71.56 29.50 7.49
CA ASP A 155 71.62 30.59 8.48
C ASP A 155 70.78 31.80 8.04
#